data_AF-A0A942SKT4-F1
#
_entry.id   AF-A0A942SKT4-F1
#
_cell.length_a   1.000
_cell.length_b   1.000
_cell.length_c   1.000
_cell.angle_alpha   90.00
_cell.angle_beta   90.00
_cell.angle_gamma   90.00
#
_symmetry.space_group_name_H-M   'P 1'
#
loop_
_entity.id
_entity.type
_entity.pdbx_description
1 polymer ?
#
loop_
_entity_poly.entity_id
_entity_poly.type
_entity_poly.pdbx_seq_one_letter_code
_entity_poly.pdbx_strand_id
1 'polypeptide(L)'
;MHTEIEKSILVKVFVGYRLHAELRLLLNQSHAWKQVMIESRPQDGTLCEVHYQQKEYVGMFLPQETLTLAELAEYERLLQHKFKEYCPSIEEEHMKLIVFPQIFIC
;
A
#
# COMPACT_ATOMS: atom_id res chain seq x y z
N MET A 1 -23.22 -20.64 -17.87
CA MET A 1 -23.47 -19.28 -18.39
C MET A 1 -22.93 -18.32 -17.35
N HIS A 2 -21.70 -17.84 -17.53
CA HIS A 2 -21.11 -16.81 -16.68
C HIS A 2 -21.54 -15.46 -17.24
N THR A 3 -22.36 -14.73 -16.48
CA THR A 3 -22.86 -13.39 -16.84
C THR A 3 -21.70 -12.41 -16.91
N GLU A 4 -21.72 -11.51 -17.90
CA GLU A 4 -20.69 -10.49 -18.21
C GLU A 4 -20.23 -9.63 -17.01
N ILE A 5 -21.00 -9.60 -15.92
CA ILE A 5 -20.69 -8.94 -14.64
C ILE A 5 -19.42 -9.50 -13.97
N GLU A 6 -19.07 -10.78 -14.18
CA GLU A 6 -17.86 -11.37 -13.57
C GLU A 6 -16.55 -10.76 -14.09
N LYS A 7 -16.58 -9.94 -15.15
CA LYS A 7 -15.38 -9.26 -15.69
C LYS A 7 -15.22 -7.80 -15.25
N SER A 8 -16.16 -7.22 -14.51
CA SER A 8 -16.12 -5.80 -14.12
C SER A 8 -15.68 -5.53 -12.68
N ILE A 9 -15.37 -6.57 -11.91
CA ILE A 9 -14.96 -6.43 -10.50
C ILE A 9 -13.59 -7.07 -10.31
N LEU A 10 -12.62 -6.26 -9.89
CA LEU A 10 -11.30 -6.72 -9.48
C LEU A 10 -11.15 -6.51 -7.97
N VAL A 11 -10.80 -7.57 -7.24
CA VAL A 11 -10.50 -7.50 -5.81
C VAL A 11 -9.00 -7.62 -5.63
N LYS A 12 -8.39 -6.68 -4.89
CA LYS A 12 -6.98 -6.78 -4.48
C LYS A 12 -6.87 -6.64 -2.97
N VAL A 13 -5.85 -7.29 -2.39
CA VAL A 13 -5.50 -7.08 -0.98
C VAL A 13 -4.50 -5.94 -0.89
N PHE A 14 -4.84 -4.92 -0.10
CA PHE A 14 -3.93 -3.84 0.24
C PHE A 14 -3.27 -4.13 1.59
N VAL A 15 -1.97 -3.85 1.68
CA VAL A 15 -1.23 -3.85 2.94
C VAL A 15 -0.41 -2.57 3.06
N GLY A 16 -0.45 -1.93 4.23
CA GLY A 16 0.25 -0.66 4.42
C GLY A 16 0.02 -0.02 5.78
N TYR A 17 0.35 1.25 5.86
CA TYR A 17 0.21 2.07 7.04
C TYR A 17 -0.78 3.20 6.79
N ARG A 18 -1.49 3.63 7.83
CA ARG A 18 -2.33 4.83 7.70
C ARG A 18 -1.44 6.05 7.47
N LEU A 19 -1.83 6.90 6.54
CA LEU A 19 -1.13 8.12 6.19
C LEU A 19 -1.60 9.26 7.11
N HIS A 20 -0.83 9.52 8.16
CA HIS A 20 -1.10 10.58 9.13
C HIS A 20 -0.34 11.85 8.70
N ALA A 21 -0.66 13.00 9.29
CA ALA A 21 -0.02 14.27 8.94
C ALA A 21 1.52 14.21 9.04
N GLU A 22 2.05 13.58 10.07
CA GLU A 22 3.49 13.42 10.28
C GLU A 22 4.15 12.55 9.19
N LEU A 23 3.62 11.34 8.95
CA LEU A 23 4.11 10.48 7.89
C LEU A 23 4.02 11.15 6.51
N ARG A 24 2.94 11.90 6.26
CA ARG A 24 2.78 12.69 5.04
C ARG A 24 3.85 13.78 4.92
N LEU A 25 4.18 14.47 6.00
CA LEU A 25 5.25 15.47 6.00
C LEU A 25 6.61 14.82 5.69
N LEU A 26 6.92 13.68 6.30
CA LEU A 26 8.17 12.94 6.06
C LEU A 26 8.27 12.46 4.60
N LEU A 27 7.21 11.87 4.06
CA LEU A 27 7.16 11.45 2.66
C LEU A 27 7.29 12.64 1.70
N ASN A 28 6.67 13.78 2.02
CA ASN A 28 6.80 15.01 1.25
C ASN A 28 8.20 15.65 1.30
N GLN A 29 9.07 15.23 2.22
CA GLN A 29 10.48 15.64 2.22
C GLN A 29 11.34 14.73 1.35
N SER A 30 10.86 13.52 1.06
CA SER A 30 11.58 12.55 0.23
C SER A 30 11.46 12.86 -1.26
N HIS A 31 12.58 13.18 -1.90
CA HIS A 31 12.62 13.35 -3.36
C HIS A 31 12.31 12.04 -4.09
N ALA A 32 12.82 10.90 -3.59
CA ALA A 32 12.59 9.59 -4.17
C ALA A 32 11.09 9.22 -4.15
N TRP A 33 10.40 9.48 -3.04
CA TRP A 33 8.94 9.27 -2.97
C TRP A 33 8.18 10.10 -4.00
N LYS A 34 8.53 11.39 -4.13
CA LYS A 34 7.87 12.28 -5.11
C LYS A 34 8.03 11.77 -6.54
N GLN A 35 9.20 11.24 -6.89
CA GLN A 35 9.41 10.66 -8.23
C GLN A 35 8.55 9.42 -8.45
N VAL A 36 8.47 8.51 -7.46
CA VAL A 36 7.59 7.33 -7.53
C VAL A 36 6.14 7.73 -7.75
N MET A 37 5.65 8.75 -7.05
CA MET A 37 4.26 9.24 -7.20
C MET A 37 3.97 9.88 -8.56
N ILE A 38 4.99 10.35 -9.27
CA ILE A 38 4.86 10.92 -10.63
C ILE A 38 4.92 9.81 -11.69
N GLU A 39 5.87 8.89 -11.55
CA GLU A 39 6.21 7.90 -12.58
C GLU A 39 5.32 6.65 -12.53
N SER A 40 4.77 6.32 -11.36
CA SER A 40 4.15 5.01 -11.15
C SER A 40 2.64 5.04 -11.44
N ARG A 41 2.21 4.25 -12.42
CA ARG A 41 0.91 3.59 -12.31
C ARG A 41 1.04 2.54 -11.21
N PRO A 42 0.09 2.42 -10.25
CA PRO A 42 0.20 1.44 -9.17
C PRO A 42 0.28 0.03 -9.76
N GLN A 43 1.48 -0.53 -9.76
CA GLN A 43 1.76 -1.93 -10.07
C GLN A 43 1.87 -2.71 -8.76
N ASP A 44 1.63 -4.01 -8.82
CA ASP A 44 1.72 -4.86 -7.62
C ASP A 44 3.14 -4.77 -7.04
N GLY A 45 3.24 -4.63 -5.71
CA GLY A 45 4.51 -4.46 -5.00
C GLY A 45 5.10 -3.03 -5.01
N THR A 46 4.54 -2.08 -5.77
CA THR A 46 4.94 -0.66 -5.70
C THR A 46 4.14 0.07 -4.63
N LEU A 47 4.82 0.96 -3.89
CA LEU A 47 4.11 1.78 -2.91
C LEU A 47 3.18 2.78 -3.62
N CYS A 48 1.97 2.92 -3.11
CA CYS A 48 0.97 3.87 -3.57
C CYS A 48 0.18 4.44 -2.39
N GLU A 49 -0.44 5.60 -2.61
CA GLU A 49 -1.44 6.15 -1.69
C GLU A 49 -2.84 5.66 -2.09
N VAL A 50 -3.64 5.25 -1.11
CA VAL A 50 -5.02 4.81 -1.31
C VAL A 50 -5.94 5.45 -0.29
N HIS A 51 -7.22 5.58 -0.67
CA HIS A 51 -8.26 6.05 0.22
C HIS A 51 -9.21 4.91 0.58
N TYR A 52 -9.40 4.66 1.88
CA TYR A 52 -10.27 3.61 2.39
C TYR A 52 -11.00 4.08 3.65
N GLN A 53 -12.33 3.93 3.70
CA GLN A 53 -13.16 4.34 4.85
C GLN A 53 -12.84 5.75 5.39
N GLN A 54 -12.79 6.75 4.50
CA GLN A 54 -12.52 8.17 4.85
C GLN A 54 -11.11 8.42 5.41
N LYS A 55 -10.19 7.47 5.28
CA LYS A 55 -8.80 7.58 5.71
C LYS A 55 -7.86 7.34 4.53
N GLU A 56 -6.70 7.96 4.60
CA GLU A 56 -5.63 7.77 3.63
C GLU A 56 -4.63 6.76 4.18
N TYR A 57 -4.08 5.96 3.28
CA TYR A 57 -3.11 4.92 3.56
C TYR A 57 -2.01 4.96 2.51
N VAL A 58 -0.83 4.50 2.90
CA VAL A 58 0.31 4.32 2.01
C VAL A 58 0.86 2.91 2.19
N GLY A 59 1.06 2.21 1.08
CA GLY A 59 1.31 0.78 1.10
C GLY A 59 1.31 0.19 -0.29
N MET A 60 1.09 -1.11 -0.43
CA MET A 60 1.11 -1.79 -1.72
C MET A 60 -0.04 -2.78 -1.86
N PHE A 61 -0.42 -3.05 -3.10
CA PHE A 61 -1.30 -4.18 -3.41
C PHE A 61 -0.47 -5.46 -3.53
N LEU A 62 -0.99 -6.53 -2.94
CA LEU A 62 -0.40 -7.85 -3.00
C LEU A 62 -0.74 -8.51 -4.34
N PRO A 63 0.22 -9.20 -4.98
CA PRO A 63 -0.01 -9.86 -6.27
C PRO A 63 -0.86 -11.13 -6.17
N GLN A 64 -1.09 -11.64 -4.95
CA GLN A 64 -1.81 -12.89 -4.70
C GLN A 64 -3.05 -12.60 -3.84
N GLU A 65 -4.15 -13.31 -4.10
CA GLU A 65 -5.42 -13.17 -3.36
C GLU A 65 -5.40 -13.91 -2.01
N THR A 66 -4.58 -14.94 -1.89
CA THR A 66 -4.43 -15.76 -0.67
C THR A 66 -3.04 -15.59 -0.09
N LEU A 67 -2.95 -15.35 1.23
CA LEU A 67 -1.70 -15.26 1.96
C LEU A 67 -1.74 -16.05 3.26
N THR A 68 -0.61 -16.64 3.61
CA THR A 68 -0.31 -17.12 4.95
C THR A 68 0.16 -15.98 5.85
N LEU A 69 0.09 -16.20 7.17
CA LEU A 69 0.62 -15.23 8.15
C LEU A 69 2.14 -15.03 8.02
N ALA A 70 2.87 -16.06 7.60
CA ALA A 70 4.32 -15.97 7.40
C ALA A 70 4.66 -15.05 6.22
N GLU A 71 3.95 -15.19 5.10
CA GLU A 71 4.10 -14.32 3.93
C GLU A 71 3.68 -12.88 4.27
N LEU A 72 2.62 -12.70 5.06
CA LEU A 72 2.21 -11.35 5.49
C LEU A 72 3.33 -10.64 6.29
N ALA A 73 4.04 -11.37 7.15
CA ALA A 73 5.20 -10.83 7.88
C ALA A 73 6.40 -10.52 6.97
N GLU A 74 6.53 -11.20 5.83
CA GLU A 74 7.51 -10.84 4.79
C GLU A 74 7.13 -9.52 4.10
N TYR A 75 5.86 -9.34 3.76
CA TYR A 75 5.38 -8.08 3.19
C TYR A 75 5.46 -6.91 4.17
N GLU A 76 5.24 -7.13 5.46
CA GLU A 76 5.46 -6.11 6.49
C GLU A 76 6.92 -5.66 6.53
N ARG A 77 7.87 -6.60 6.56
CA ARG A 77 9.31 -6.29 6.52
C ARG A 77 9.70 -5.56 5.22
N LEU A 78 9.13 -5.97 4.09
CA LEU A 78 9.36 -5.29 2.81
C LEU A 78 8.81 -3.86 2.82
N LEU A 79 7.60 -3.66 3.36
CA LEU A 79 7.03 -2.32 3.56
C LEU A 79 7.97 -1.46 4.39
N GLN A 80 8.38 -1.93 5.57
CA GLN A 80 9.29 -1.21 6.45
C GLN A 80 10.60 -0.82 5.75
N HIS A 81 11.18 -1.74 4.98
CA HIS A 81 12.38 -1.46 4.18
C HIS A 81 12.14 -0.32 3.19
N LYS A 82 11.06 -0.38 2.40
CA LYS A 82 10.71 0.69 1.44
C LYS A 82 10.45 2.03 2.14
N PHE A 83 9.76 2.02 3.28
CA PHE A 83 9.56 3.25 4.05
C PHE A 83 10.87 3.85 4.55
N LYS A 84 11.84 3.03 4.98
CA LYS A 84 13.17 3.51 5.37
C LYS A 84 13.97 4.08 4.20
N GLU A 85 13.81 3.54 3.00
CA GLU A 85 14.44 4.10 1.79
C GLU A 85 13.93 5.51 1.50
N TYR A 86 12.63 5.76 1.70
CA TYR A 86 12.04 7.08 1.48
C TYR A 86 12.21 8.03 2.67
N CYS A 87 12.12 7.51 3.89
CA CYS A 87 12.09 8.26 5.15
C CYS A 87 13.01 7.58 6.19
N PRO A 88 14.33 7.81 6.18
CA PRO A 88 15.28 7.10 7.04
C PRO A 88 15.09 7.37 8.55
N SER A 89 14.52 8.53 8.89
CA SER A 89 14.31 8.98 10.27
C SER A 89 13.01 8.47 10.88
N ILE A 90 12.27 7.60 10.19
CA ILE A 90 10.95 7.20 10.64
C ILE A 90 11.02 6.18 11.78
N GLU A 91 10.31 6.47 12.86
CA GLU A 91 10.23 5.58 14.02
C GLU A 91 9.21 4.46 13.75
N GLU A 92 9.65 3.21 13.79
CA GLU A 92 8.82 2.03 13.49
C GLU A 92 7.69 1.82 14.51
N GLU A 93 7.87 2.28 15.75
CA GLU A 93 6.92 2.08 16.85
C GLU A 93 5.54 2.71 16.59
N HIS A 94 5.45 3.68 15.66
CA HIS A 94 4.20 4.33 15.29
C HIS A 94 3.48 3.67 14.10
N MET A 95 4.09 2.66 13.47
CA MET A 95 3.56 2.03 12.27
C MET A 95 2.81 0.73 12.56
N LYS A 96 1.50 0.83 12.75
CA LYS A 96 0.64 -0.36 12.79
C LYS A 96 0.28 -0.81 11.38
N LEU A 97 0.68 -2.03 11.00
CA LEU A 97 0.29 -2.65 9.75
C LEU A 97 -1.25 -2.76 9.65
N ILE A 98 -1.78 -2.36 8.50
CA ILE A 98 -3.19 -2.44 8.16
C ILE A 98 -3.33 -3.27 6.89
N VAL A 99 -4.30 -4.18 6.90
CA VAL A 99 -4.65 -5.04 5.76
C VAL A 99 -6.13 -4.89 5.49
N PHE A 100 -6.52 -4.69 4.24
CA PHE A 100 -7.92 -4.71 3.82
C PHE A 100 -8.09 -5.13 2.36
N PRO A 101 -9.24 -5.72 2.00
CA PRO A 101 -9.60 -5.91 0.61
C PRO A 101 -10.05 -4.57 0.01
N GLN A 102 -9.61 -4.30 -1.21
CA GLN A 102 -10.06 -3.16 -2.02
C GLN A 102 -10.71 -3.68 -3.31
N ILE A 103 -11.94 -3.23 -3.53
CA ILE A 103 -12.77 -3.61 -4.67
C ILE A 103 -12.70 -2.50 -5.71
N PHE A 104 -12.33 -2.85 -6.93
CA PHE A 104 -12.28 -1.97 -8.09
C PHE A 104 -13.42 -2.33 -9.03
N ILE A 105 -14.11 -1.31 -9.53
CA ILE A 105 -15.11 -1.44 -10.60
C ILE A 105 -14.41 -1.05 -11.89
N CYS A 106 -14.35 -1.98 -12.84
CA CYS A 106 -13.67 -1.87 -14.13
C CYS A 106 -14.66 -1.69 -15.28
#